data_AF-A0A8H9C3S4-F1
#
_entry.id   AF-A0A8H9C3S4-F1
#
_cell.length_a   1.000
_cell.length_b   1.000
_cell.length_c   1.000
_cell.angle_alpha   90.00
_cell.angle_beta   90.00
_cell.angle_gamma   90.00
#
_symmetry.space_group_name_H-M   'P 1'
#
loop_
_entity.id
_entity.type
_entity.pdbx_description
1 polymer ?
#
loop_
_entity_poly.entity_id
_entity_poly.type
_entity_poly.pdbx_seq_one_letter_code
_entity_poly.pdbx_strand_id
1 'polypeptide(L)'
;MKATRMEVARRMYALRFGEIVRTRDIAVLRGMEGGRIKRAYELAAERFGVPWRGRRYDRANPDSADLPNQALNHAAVTVQAAAAIAVAATGTIPQLGFIHEDSGQSFVLDIADVRRHDVVLDIAFGAAKEATKRPESIDRLVRRRAAELFRRREVIPGLIDAIKSVLVPRERDDAPQAEVGSTTDAEPT
;
A
#
# COMPACT_ATOMS: atom_id res chain seq x y z
N MET A 1 -1.44 -21.42 14.32
CA MET A 1 -0.18 -20.71 14.64
C MET A 1 -0.42 -19.21 14.57
N LYS A 2 0.03 -18.40 15.55
CA LYS A 2 -0.07 -16.92 15.50
C LYS A 2 0.95 -16.39 14.50
N ALA A 3 0.54 -15.50 13.59
CA ALA A 3 1.46 -14.82 12.68
C ALA A 3 2.35 -13.83 13.47
N THR A 4 3.65 -13.85 13.24
CA THR A 4 4.57 -12.87 13.82
C THR A 4 4.40 -11.53 13.13
N ARG A 5 4.69 -10.43 13.84
CA ARG A 5 4.62 -9.06 13.28
C ARG A 5 5.37 -8.94 11.95
N MET A 6 6.55 -9.56 11.87
CA MET A 6 7.41 -9.56 10.69
C MET A 6 6.83 -10.36 9.51
N GLU A 7 6.08 -11.43 9.76
CA GLU A 7 5.39 -12.17 8.69
C GLU A 7 4.30 -11.33 8.05
N VAL A 8 3.50 -10.61 8.87
CA VAL A 8 2.46 -9.71 8.37
C VAL A 8 3.07 -8.55 7.59
N ALA A 9 4.14 -7.92 8.11
CA ALA A 9 4.85 -6.84 7.40
C ALA A 9 5.39 -7.30 6.03
N ARG A 10 5.95 -8.51 5.94
CA ARG A 10 6.40 -9.09 4.67
C ARG A 10 5.25 -9.38 3.70
N ARG A 11 4.10 -9.85 4.19
CA ARG A 11 2.90 -10.04 3.36
C ARG A 11 2.37 -8.72 2.83
N MET A 12 2.33 -7.67 3.66
CA MET A 12 1.94 -6.32 3.22
C MET A 12 2.88 -5.79 2.13
N TYR A 13 4.19 -5.96 2.32
CA TYR A 13 5.18 -5.60 1.31
C TYR A 13 4.98 -6.37 0.00
N ALA A 14 4.72 -7.68 0.08
CA ALA A 14 4.46 -8.52 -1.10
C ALA A 14 3.17 -8.12 -1.83
N LEU A 15 2.09 -7.79 -1.10
CA LEU A 15 0.88 -7.25 -1.72
C LEU A 15 1.13 -5.91 -2.43
N ARG A 16 1.99 -5.08 -1.85
CA ARG A 16 2.31 -3.75 -2.38
C ARG A 16 3.19 -3.80 -3.62
N PHE A 17 4.16 -4.71 -3.70
CA PHE A 17 5.16 -4.70 -4.79
C PHE A 17 5.23 -5.99 -5.61
N GLY A 18 4.43 -7.01 -5.29
CA GLY A 18 4.48 -8.32 -5.94
C GLY A 18 5.75 -9.12 -5.65
N GLU A 19 6.51 -8.75 -4.61
CA GLU A 19 7.84 -9.31 -4.31
C GLU A 19 7.87 -9.91 -2.91
N ILE A 20 8.31 -11.18 -2.82
CA ILE A 20 8.52 -11.85 -1.54
C ILE A 20 9.92 -11.56 -1.04
N VAL A 21 10.00 -11.00 0.17
CA VAL A 21 11.26 -10.64 0.83
C VAL A 21 11.48 -11.47 2.10
N ARG A 22 12.74 -11.80 2.40
CA ARG A 22 13.12 -12.67 3.54
C ARG A 22 13.73 -11.93 4.72
N THR A 23 13.78 -10.60 4.67
CA THR A 23 14.33 -9.79 5.77
C THR A 23 13.59 -10.03 7.09
N ARG A 24 14.33 -9.93 8.18
CA ARG A 24 13.80 -9.98 9.56
C ARG A 24 13.81 -8.60 10.23
N ASP A 25 14.07 -7.55 9.46
CA ASP A 25 14.15 -6.17 9.95
C ASP A 25 13.18 -5.26 9.18
N ILE A 26 12.31 -4.58 9.92
CA ILE A 26 11.33 -3.61 9.40
C ILE A 26 12.03 -2.39 8.82
N ALA A 27 13.17 -1.97 9.37
CA ALA A 27 13.92 -0.83 8.85
C ALA A 27 14.42 -1.12 7.43
N VAL A 28 14.85 -2.35 7.15
CA VAL A 28 15.24 -2.78 5.80
C VAL A 28 14.05 -2.73 4.84
N LEU A 29 12.87 -3.20 5.26
CA LEU A 29 11.65 -3.08 4.44
C LEU A 29 11.38 -1.61 4.09
N ARG A 30 11.30 -0.73 5.10
CA ARG A 30 11.06 0.71 4.89
C ARG A 30 12.10 1.34 3.95
N GLY A 31 13.38 0.96 4.06
CA GLY A 31 14.44 1.42 3.17
C GLY A 31 14.24 0.98 1.71
N MET A 32 13.83 -0.28 1.50
CA MET A 32 13.50 -0.83 0.18
C MET A 32 12.29 -0.13 -0.45
N GLU A 33 11.32 0.33 0.35
CA GLU A 33 10.13 1.06 -0.14
C GLU A 33 10.47 2.45 -0.66
N GLY A 34 11.37 3.18 0.02
CA GLY A 34 11.67 4.57 -0.30
C GLY A 34 12.11 4.80 -1.76
N GLY A 35 13.03 3.96 -2.25
CA GLY A 35 13.50 4.02 -3.64
C GLY A 35 12.41 3.67 -4.66
N ARG A 36 11.58 2.66 -4.35
CA ARG A 36 10.46 2.25 -5.22
C ARG A 36 9.39 3.33 -5.33
N ILE A 37 9.04 3.97 -4.22
CA ILE A 37 8.06 5.05 -4.19
C ILE A 37 8.55 6.28 -4.96
N LYS A 38 9.83 6.64 -4.84
CA LYS A 38 10.41 7.73 -5.64
C LYS A 38 10.26 7.48 -7.14
N ARG A 39 10.62 6.27 -7.60
CA ARG A 39 10.45 5.86 -9.00
C ARG A 39 8.99 5.82 -9.44
N ALA A 40 8.08 5.38 -8.56
CA ALA A 40 6.65 5.36 -8.85
C ALA A 40 6.09 6.78 -9.08
N TYR A 41 6.57 7.78 -8.33
CA TYR A 41 6.21 9.19 -8.58
C TYR A 41 6.67 9.66 -9.96
N GLU A 42 7.92 9.37 -10.34
CA GLU A 42 8.48 9.74 -11.65
C GLU A 42 7.67 9.13 -12.80
N LEU A 43 7.35 7.83 -12.71
CA LEU A 43 6.53 7.14 -13.72
C LEU A 43 5.10 7.66 -13.79
N ALA A 44 4.49 8.01 -12.64
CA ALA A 44 3.15 8.59 -12.63
C ALA A 44 3.13 10.00 -13.24
N ALA A 45 4.13 10.82 -12.92
CA ALA A 45 4.30 12.15 -13.48
C ALA A 45 4.42 12.11 -15.02
N GLU A 46 5.23 11.18 -15.54
CA GLU A 46 5.38 10.92 -16.97
C GLU A 46 4.06 10.47 -17.60
N ARG A 47 3.41 9.44 -17.02
CA ARG A 47 2.12 8.90 -17.52
C ARG A 47 1.03 9.96 -17.66
N PHE A 48 0.96 10.92 -16.74
CA PHE A 48 -0.04 12.00 -16.79
C PHE A 48 0.45 13.28 -17.48
N GLY A 49 1.72 13.34 -17.88
CA GLY A 49 2.33 14.53 -18.47
C GLY A 49 2.26 15.73 -17.53
N VAL A 50 2.72 15.55 -16.28
CA VAL A 50 2.72 16.53 -15.19
C VAL A 50 4.18 16.77 -14.75
N PRO A 51 4.65 18.02 -14.67
CA PRO A 51 5.99 18.31 -14.17
C PRO A 51 6.17 17.85 -12.71
N TRP A 52 7.24 17.11 -12.44
CA TRP A 52 7.54 16.59 -11.10
C TRP A 52 8.95 16.95 -10.66
N ARG A 53 9.07 17.54 -9.46
CA ARG A 53 10.35 18.00 -8.87
C ARG A 53 10.63 17.34 -7.52
N GLY A 54 10.02 16.19 -7.28
CA GLY A 54 10.10 15.47 -6.01
C GLY A 54 8.98 15.84 -5.02
N ARG A 55 8.85 14.99 -4.01
CA ARG A 55 7.86 15.14 -2.95
C ARG A 55 8.29 16.27 -2.01
N ARG A 56 7.43 17.26 -1.80
CA ARG A 56 7.60 18.36 -0.85
C ARG A 56 6.31 18.56 -0.07
N TYR A 57 6.44 18.74 1.24
CA TYR A 57 5.33 19.06 2.12
C TYR A 57 5.80 20.03 3.19
N ASP A 58 5.22 21.22 3.19
CA ASP A 58 5.40 22.20 4.25
C ASP A 58 4.20 22.12 5.21
N ARG A 59 4.47 21.80 6.48
CA ARG A 59 3.45 21.73 7.53
C ARG A 59 2.94 23.10 7.95
N ALA A 60 3.78 24.14 7.86
CA ALA A 60 3.41 25.50 8.23
C ALA A 60 2.57 26.18 7.13
N ASN A 61 2.74 25.76 5.88
CA ASN A 61 1.98 26.27 4.75
C ASN A 61 1.62 25.17 3.73
N PRO A 62 0.56 24.38 3.98
CA PRO A 62 0.17 23.25 3.12
C PRO A 62 -0.16 23.63 1.67
N ASP A 63 -0.63 24.87 1.46
CA ASP A 63 -1.06 25.39 0.15
C ASP A 63 0.09 26.00 -0.66
N SER A 64 1.27 26.16 -0.05
CA SER A 64 2.47 26.67 -0.75
C SER A 64 3.07 25.68 -1.75
N ALA A 65 2.68 24.40 -1.67
CA ALA A 65 3.23 23.36 -2.53
C ALA A 65 2.70 23.48 -3.97
N ASP A 66 3.42 22.91 -4.94
CA ASP A 66 2.91 22.79 -6.31
C ASP A 66 1.67 21.87 -6.39
N LEU A 67 0.86 22.04 -7.43
CA LEU A 67 -0.40 21.30 -7.61
C LEU A 67 -0.25 19.77 -7.45
N PRO A 68 0.79 19.10 -7.99
CA PRO A 68 0.99 17.67 -7.76
C PRO A 68 1.22 17.32 -6.30
N ASN A 69 1.99 18.11 -5.56
CA ASN A 69 2.22 17.88 -4.14
C ASN A 69 0.98 18.14 -3.29
N GLN A 70 0.19 19.17 -3.59
CA GLN A 70 -1.11 19.40 -2.96
C GLN A 70 -2.04 18.21 -3.25
N ALA A 71 -2.18 17.81 -4.51
CA ALA A 71 -3.01 16.69 -4.92
C ALA A 71 -2.62 15.38 -4.21
N LEU A 72 -1.31 15.12 -4.05
CA LEU A 72 -0.81 13.97 -3.31
C LEU A 72 -1.18 14.01 -1.83
N ASN A 73 -1.20 15.18 -1.17
CA ASN A 73 -1.67 15.32 0.20
C ASN A 73 -3.15 14.90 0.30
N HIS A 74 -4.01 15.51 -0.53
CA HIS A 74 -5.44 15.21 -0.52
C HIS A 74 -5.74 13.75 -0.89
N ALA A 75 -5.04 13.20 -1.89
CA ALA A 75 -5.23 11.83 -2.33
C ALA A 75 -4.80 10.82 -1.24
N ALA A 76 -3.68 11.08 -0.56
CA ALA A 76 -3.22 10.23 0.54
C ALA A 76 -4.25 10.18 1.68
N VAL A 77 -4.78 11.33 2.11
CA VAL A 77 -5.82 11.40 3.16
C VAL A 77 -7.11 10.71 2.69
N THR A 78 -7.48 10.88 1.42
CA THR A 78 -8.69 10.26 0.87
C THR A 78 -8.59 8.73 0.84
N VAL A 79 -7.42 8.18 0.46
CA VAL A 79 -7.17 6.72 0.49
C VAL A 79 -7.03 6.21 1.93
N GLN A 80 -6.45 7.01 2.83
CA GLN A 80 -6.42 6.68 4.26
C GLN A 80 -7.84 6.57 4.84
N ALA A 81 -8.78 7.43 4.43
CA ALA A 81 -10.18 7.32 4.83
C ALA A 81 -10.83 6.03 4.29
N ALA A 82 -10.53 5.63 3.04
CA ALA A 82 -10.97 4.33 2.50
C ALA A 82 -10.39 3.14 3.27
N ALA A 83 -9.12 3.21 3.68
CA ALA A 83 -8.51 2.21 4.55
C ALA A 83 -9.15 2.17 5.94
N ALA A 84 -9.50 3.32 6.52
CA ALA A 84 -10.19 3.39 7.80
C ALA A 84 -11.57 2.70 7.74
N ILE A 85 -12.30 2.86 6.63
CA ILE A 85 -13.57 2.16 6.38
C ILE A 85 -13.33 0.64 6.33
N ALA A 86 -12.30 0.18 5.61
CA ALA A 86 -11.98 -1.25 5.53
C ALA A 86 -11.57 -1.84 6.90
N VAL A 87 -10.78 -1.09 7.68
CA VAL A 87 -10.38 -1.45 9.05
C VAL A 87 -11.60 -1.58 9.95
N ALA A 88 -12.49 -0.58 9.93
CA ALA A 88 -13.74 -0.61 10.70
C ALA A 88 -14.65 -1.78 10.27
N ALA A 89 -14.84 -1.99 8.96
CA ALA A 89 -15.68 -3.05 8.41
C ALA A 89 -15.18 -4.46 8.73
N THR A 90 -13.88 -4.64 8.94
CA THR A 90 -13.26 -5.91 9.34
C THR A 90 -13.16 -6.10 10.85
N GLY A 91 -13.60 -5.13 11.65
CA GLY A 91 -13.51 -5.18 13.11
C GLY A 91 -12.07 -5.20 13.62
N THR A 92 -11.11 -4.68 12.84
CA THR A 92 -9.69 -4.64 13.22
C THR A 92 -9.36 -3.36 13.99
N ILE A 93 -8.29 -3.41 14.81
CA ILE A 93 -7.94 -2.32 15.73
C ILE A 93 -7.02 -1.31 15.03
N PRO A 94 -7.45 -0.04 14.82
CA PRO A 94 -6.68 0.96 14.08
C PRO A 94 -5.28 1.25 14.64
N GLN A 95 -5.10 1.12 15.96
CA GLN A 95 -3.86 1.44 16.67
C GLN A 95 -2.78 0.35 16.51
N LEU A 96 -3.16 -0.88 16.15
CA LEU A 96 -2.24 -2.03 16.11
C LEU A 96 -1.63 -2.23 14.72
N GLY A 97 -0.69 -1.34 14.37
CA GLY A 97 0.11 -1.45 13.15
C GLY A 97 1.21 -2.52 13.22
N PHE A 98 1.65 -2.94 12.05
CA PHE A 98 2.75 -3.87 11.81
C PHE A 98 3.97 -3.15 11.25
N ILE A 99 3.77 -2.21 10.30
CA ILE A 99 4.85 -1.40 9.73
C ILE A 99 4.90 -0.03 10.40
N HIS A 100 3.79 0.67 10.57
CA HIS A 100 3.76 1.94 11.29
C HIS A 100 3.66 1.71 12.80
N GLU A 101 4.34 2.57 13.57
CA GLU A 101 4.34 2.59 15.03
C GLU A 101 3.92 3.98 15.52
N ASP A 102 3.44 4.05 16.76
CA ASP A 102 3.20 5.29 17.51
C ASP A 102 2.14 6.25 16.94
N SER A 103 1.35 5.80 15.97
CA SER A 103 0.16 6.50 15.49
C SER A 103 -1.10 5.92 16.12
N GLY A 104 -2.04 6.79 16.51
CA GLY A 104 -3.41 6.38 16.88
C GLY A 104 -4.19 5.70 15.75
N GLN A 105 -3.60 5.61 14.54
CA GLN A 105 -4.15 5.01 13.32
C GLN A 105 -3.10 4.17 12.57
N SER A 106 -2.15 3.56 13.28
CA SER A 106 -1.02 2.82 12.68
C SER A 106 -1.45 1.73 11.66
N PHE A 107 -2.47 0.93 11.97
CA PHE A 107 -2.96 -0.11 11.05
C PHE A 107 -3.67 0.47 9.82
N VAL A 108 -4.37 1.60 9.99
CA VAL A 108 -4.97 2.32 8.85
C VAL A 108 -3.90 2.80 7.89
N LEU A 109 -2.77 3.31 8.41
CA LEU A 109 -1.63 3.74 7.59
C LEU A 109 -0.99 2.56 6.84
N ASP A 110 -0.80 1.43 7.51
CA ASP A 110 -0.29 0.20 6.87
C ASP A 110 -1.15 -0.22 5.66
N ILE A 111 -2.47 -0.28 5.86
CA ILE A 111 -3.42 -0.72 4.84
C ILE A 111 -3.54 0.32 3.71
N ALA A 112 -3.52 1.61 4.02
CA ALA A 112 -3.52 2.66 3.01
C ALA A 112 -2.29 2.56 2.10
N ASP A 113 -1.13 2.21 2.67
CA ASP A 113 0.14 2.21 1.95
C ASP A 113 0.23 1.09 0.90
N VAL A 114 -0.54 0.00 1.04
CA VAL A 114 -0.72 -1.04 0.02
C VAL A 114 -1.14 -0.44 -1.33
N ARG A 115 -1.94 0.64 -1.31
CA ARG A 115 -2.47 1.31 -2.52
C ARG A 115 -1.80 2.65 -2.84
N ARG A 116 -0.65 2.93 -2.23
CA ARG A 116 0.05 4.22 -2.40
C ARG A 116 0.64 4.40 -3.79
N HIS A 117 1.17 3.33 -4.38
CA HIS A 117 1.92 3.40 -5.64
C HIS A 117 1.02 3.33 -6.88
N ASP A 118 -0.23 2.87 -6.72
CA ASP A 118 -1.23 2.77 -7.80
C ASP A 118 -2.35 3.83 -7.62
N VAL A 119 -3.23 3.67 -6.64
CA VAL A 119 -4.47 4.45 -6.50
C VAL A 119 -4.17 5.89 -6.11
N VAL A 120 -3.31 6.12 -5.10
CA VAL A 120 -2.98 7.48 -4.66
C VAL A 120 -2.34 8.28 -5.79
N LEU A 121 -1.40 7.69 -6.54
CA LEU A 121 -0.71 8.38 -7.63
C LEU A 121 -1.66 8.67 -8.79
N ASP A 122 -2.52 7.72 -9.16
CA ASP A 122 -3.48 7.92 -10.24
C ASP A 122 -4.54 8.98 -9.93
N ILE A 123 -4.93 9.11 -8.65
CA ILE A 123 -5.80 10.19 -8.19
C ILE A 123 -5.02 11.51 -8.26
N ALA A 124 -3.84 11.58 -7.64
CA ALA A 124 -3.13 12.84 -7.47
C ALA A 124 -2.65 13.44 -8.79
N PHE A 125 -1.91 12.69 -9.60
CA PHE A 125 -1.35 13.20 -10.85
C PHE A 125 -2.42 13.45 -11.90
N GLY A 126 -3.48 12.64 -11.92
CA GLY A 126 -4.61 12.89 -12.79
C GLY A 126 -5.42 14.13 -12.39
N ALA A 127 -5.64 14.36 -11.09
CA ALA A 127 -6.26 15.60 -10.61
C ALA A 127 -5.38 16.82 -10.90
N ALA A 128 -4.06 16.72 -10.70
CA ALA A 128 -3.12 17.79 -11.05
C ALA A 128 -3.15 18.10 -12.56
N LYS A 129 -3.27 17.08 -13.42
CA LYS A 129 -3.43 17.28 -14.87
C LYS A 129 -4.77 17.96 -15.19
N GLU A 130 -5.86 17.56 -14.57
CA GLU A 130 -7.18 18.20 -14.76
C GLU A 130 -7.16 19.67 -14.33
N ALA A 131 -6.46 20.01 -13.25
CA ALA A 131 -6.33 21.37 -12.74
C ALA A 131 -5.67 22.33 -13.75
N THR A 132 -4.84 21.81 -14.67
CA THR A 132 -4.27 22.64 -15.77
C THR A 132 -5.31 23.06 -16.81
N LYS A 133 -6.46 22.38 -16.87
CA LYS A 133 -7.50 22.59 -17.88
C LYS A 133 -8.76 23.25 -17.33
N ARG A 134 -8.97 23.22 -16.02
CA ARG A 134 -10.20 23.67 -15.36
C ARG A 134 -9.87 24.50 -14.12
N PRO A 135 -10.50 25.66 -13.92
CA PRO A 135 -10.31 26.47 -12.72
C PRO A 135 -11.14 25.92 -11.54
N GLU A 136 -10.92 24.66 -11.17
CA GLU A 136 -11.51 24.02 -9.99
C GLU A 136 -10.43 23.83 -8.91
N SER A 137 -10.80 23.84 -7.63
CA SER A 137 -9.86 23.58 -6.54
C SER A 137 -9.30 22.16 -6.60
N ILE A 138 -8.02 21.99 -6.25
CA ILE A 138 -7.34 20.69 -6.35
C ILE A 138 -7.99 19.63 -5.46
N ASP A 139 -8.48 19.99 -4.27
CA ASP A 139 -9.20 19.09 -3.36
C ASP A 139 -10.47 18.53 -4.01
N ARG A 140 -11.26 19.39 -4.69
CA ARG A 140 -12.49 18.96 -5.37
C ARG A 140 -12.18 17.99 -6.51
N LEU A 141 -11.15 18.27 -7.30
CA LEU A 141 -10.68 17.39 -8.38
C LEU A 141 -10.24 16.03 -7.85
N VAL A 142 -9.46 16.03 -6.76
CA VAL A 142 -9.01 14.80 -6.07
C VAL A 142 -10.20 13.98 -5.59
N ARG A 143 -11.16 14.58 -4.88
CA ARG A 143 -12.34 13.87 -4.36
C ARG A 143 -13.18 13.25 -5.47
N ARG A 144 -13.43 13.99 -6.54
CA ARG A 144 -14.19 13.49 -7.71
C ARG A 144 -13.51 12.28 -8.32
N ARG A 145 -12.20 12.39 -8.59
CA ARG A 145 -11.41 11.33 -9.19
C ARG A 145 -11.26 10.12 -8.28
N ALA A 146 -11.10 10.34 -6.98
CA ALA A 146 -11.08 9.29 -5.97
C ALA A 146 -12.40 8.51 -5.96
N ALA A 147 -13.55 9.19 -5.93
CA ALA A 147 -14.86 8.54 -5.95
C ALA A 147 -15.07 7.68 -7.21
N GLU A 148 -14.61 8.14 -8.37
CA GLU A 148 -14.64 7.38 -9.62
C GLU A 148 -13.73 6.14 -9.55
N LEU A 149 -12.48 6.32 -9.13
CA LEU A 149 -11.48 5.25 -9.04
C LEU A 149 -11.83 4.21 -7.97
N PHE A 150 -12.38 4.63 -6.82
CA PHE A 150 -12.78 3.73 -5.75
C PHE A 150 -13.85 2.76 -6.21
N ARG A 151 -14.81 3.24 -7.01
CA ARG A 151 -15.85 2.42 -7.61
C ARG A 151 -15.30 1.53 -8.71
N ARG A 152 -14.56 2.11 -9.67
CA ARG A 152 -14.06 1.39 -10.85
C ARG A 152 -13.07 0.28 -10.50
N ARG A 153 -12.25 0.48 -9.46
CA ARG A 153 -11.19 -0.46 -9.07
C ARG A 153 -11.50 -1.19 -7.76
N GLU A 154 -12.74 -1.11 -7.29
CA GLU A 154 -13.20 -1.77 -6.07
C GLU A 154 -12.23 -1.57 -4.89
N VAL A 155 -11.82 -0.31 -4.66
CA VAL A 155 -10.70 -0.03 -3.76
C VAL A 155 -11.02 -0.47 -2.33
N ILE A 156 -12.21 -0.15 -1.81
CA ILE A 156 -12.59 -0.54 -0.44
C ILE A 156 -12.73 -2.07 -0.32
N PRO A 157 -13.46 -2.79 -1.21
CA PRO A 157 -13.44 -4.25 -1.23
C PRO A 157 -12.03 -4.85 -1.28
N GLY A 158 -11.17 -4.35 -2.17
CA GLY A 158 -9.79 -4.82 -2.26
C GLY A 158 -8.95 -4.56 -1.00
N LEU A 159 -9.19 -3.47 -0.27
CA LEU A 159 -8.55 -3.22 1.03
C LEU A 159 -9.06 -4.18 2.12
N ILE A 160 -10.35 -4.52 2.11
CA ILE A 160 -10.92 -5.54 3.01
C ILE A 160 -10.25 -6.90 2.74
N ASP A 161 -10.09 -7.28 1.48
CA ASP A 161 -9.44 -8.54 1.10
C ASP A 161 -7.95 -8.52 1.43
N ALA A 162 -7.27 -7.37 1.28
CA ALA A 162 -5.91 -7.19 1.73
C ALA A 162 -5.79 -7.46 3.25
N ILE A 163 -6.65 -6.86 4.08
CA ILE A 163 -6.68 -7.11 5.53
C ILE A 163 -6.85 -8.60 5.85
N LYS A 164 -7.82 -9.27 5.22
CA LYS A 164 -8.04 -10.71 5.41
C LYS A 164 -6.79 -11.51 5.04
N SER A 165 -6.17 -11.20 3.90
CA SER A 165 -5.03 -11.94 3.39
C SER A 165 -3.75 -11.79 4.25
N VAL A 166 -3.54 -10.62 4.87
CA VAL A 166 -2.34 -10.39 5.69
C VAL A 166 -2.48 -10.96 7.09
N LEU A 167 -3.69 -10.88 7.67
CA LEU A 167 -3.95 -11.31 9.05
C LEU A 167 -4.23 -12.82 9.18
N VAL A 168 -4.90 -13.43 8.20
CA VAL A 168 -5.20 -14.87 8.25
C VAL A 168 -3.94 -15.66 7.85
N PRO A 169 -3.42 -16.54 8.71
CA PRO A 169 -2.32 -17.42 8.32
C PRO A 169 -2.77 -18.32 7.17
N ARG A 170 -2.05 -18.32 6.04
CA ARG A 170 -2.13 -19.44 5.10
C ARG A 170 -1.55 -20.67 5.80
N GLU A 171 -2.24 -21.80 5.71
CA GLU A 171 -1.62 -23.09 6.05
C GLU A 171 -0.33 -23.21 5.23
N ARG A 172 0.74 -23.72 5.85
CA ARG A 172 2.05 -23.78 5.18
C ARG A 172 1.93 -24.71 3.97
N ASP A 173 2.13 -24.18 2.77
CA ASP A 173 2.49 -24.99 1.59
C ASP A 173 3.94 -25.54 1.72
N ASP A 174 4.66 -25.19 2.79
CA ASP A 174 6.00 -25.68 3.10
C ASP A 174 5.95 -26.93 3.99
N ALA A 175 5.40 -28.03 3.48
CA ALA A 175 5.88 -29.35 3.89
C ALA A 175 7.04 -29.72 2.95
N PRO A 176 8.26 -30.00 3.44
CA PRO A 176 9.24 -30.65 2.61
C PRO A 176 8.61 -31.95 2.12
N GLN A 177 8.53 -32.15 0.80
CA GLN A 177 8.28 -33.48 0.25
C GLN A 177 9.39 -34.35 0.80
N ALA A 178 9.05 -35.25 1.73
CA ALA A 178 9.97 -36.27 2.17
C ALA A 178 10.40 -37.04 0.92
N GLU A 179 11.69 -36.98 0.60
CA GLU A 179 12.27 -37.89 -0.38
C GLU A 179 11.90 -39.30 0.06
N VAL A 180 11.11 -39.96 -0.78
CA VAL A 180 10.82 -41.38 -0.63
C VAL A 180 12.13 -42.10 -0.92
N GLY A 181 12.93 -42.30 0.12
CA GLY A 181 14.08 -43.19 0.07
C GLY A 181 13.57 -44.58 -0.29
N SER A 182 13.93 -45.06 -1.48
CA SER A 182 13.69 -46.44 -1.89
C SER A 182 14.60 -47.36 -1.08
N THR A 183 14.08 -47.92 0.00
CA THR A 183 14.68 -49.12 0.62
C THR A 183 14.20 -50.34 -0.15
N THR A 184 14.99 -50.77 -1.14
CA THR A 184 15.01 -52.16 -1.56
C THR A 184 15.93 -52.91 -0.61
N ASP A 185 15.36 -53.47 0.46
CA ASP A 185 16.04 -54.52 1.21
C ASP A 185 15.73 -55.86 0.53
N ALA A 186 16.80 -56.48 0.03
CA ALA A 186 16.78 -57.86 -0.43
C ALA A 186 16.76 -58.80 0.78
N GLU A 187 15.86 -59.78 0.77
CA GLU A 187 15.85 -60.90 1.71
C GLU A 187 17.05 -61.83 1.45
N PRO A 188 17.75 -62.32 2.50
CA PRO A 188 18.70 -63.41 2.35
C PRO A 188 18.03 -64.77 2.60
N THR A 189 18.26 -65.72 1.68
CA THR A 189 18.21 -67.17 1.91
C THR A 189 19.40 -67.67 2.71
#